data_AF-A0AAD2V7E7-F1
#
_entry.id   AF-A0AAD2V7E7-F1
#
_cell.length_a   1.000
_cell.length_b   1.000
_cell.length_c   1.000
_cell.angle_alpha   90.00
_cell.angle_beta   90.00
_cell.angle_gamma   90.00
#
_symmetry.space_group_name_H-M   'P 1'
#
loop_
_entity.id
_entity.type
_entity.pdbx_description
1 polymer ?
#
loop_
_entity_poly.entity_id
_entity_poly.type
_entity_poly.pdbx_seq_one_letter_code
_entity_poly.pdbx_strand_id
1 'polypeptide(L)' 'MICPRCADEQIEVMAKSPVKDVWTVYQCQHCLYTWRDTEPLRRTSREHYPEAFRMTQKDIDDAPMVPSIPPLLVEGKR' A
#
# COMPACT_ATOMS: atom_id res chain seq x y z
N MET A 1 -13.73 -0.77 4.61
CA MET A 1 -12.73 -1.83 4.84
C MET A 1 -11.61 -1.22 5.65
N ILE A 2 -10.93 -1.96 6.52
CA ILE A 2 -9.85 -1.43 7.36
C ILE A 2 -8.48 -1.82 6.78
N CYS A 3 -7.48 -0.94 6.87
CA CYS A 3 -6.12 -1.25 6.48
C CYS A 3 -5.58 -2.39 7.37
N PRO A 4 -5.12 -3.51 6.79
CA PRO A 4 -4.60 -4.60 7.60
C PRO A 4 -3.29 -4.23 8.33
N ARG A 5 -2.53 -3.26 7.79
CA ARG A 5 -1.25 -2.81 8.35
C ARG A 5 -1.39 -1.79 9.49
N CYS A 6 -2.10 -0.67 9.26
CA CYS A 6 -2.17 0.43 10.22
C CYS A 6 -3.56 0.62 10.88
N ALA A 7 -4.55 -0.20 10.54
CA ALA A 7 -5.92 -0.11 11.04
C ALA A 7 -6.68 1.18 10.65
N ASP A 8 -6.18 1.97 9.71
CA ASP A 8 -6.89 3.14 9.16
C ASP A 8 -8.06 2.71 8.23
N GLU A 9 -9.10 3.54 8.14
CA GLU A 9 -10.32 3.24 7.37
C GLU A 9 -10.33 3.86 5.97
N GLN A 10 -9.42 4.78 5.66
CA GLN A 10 -9.33 5.46 4.37
C GLN A 10 -8.58 4.61 3.35
N ILE A 11 -9.35 3.83 2.59
CA ILE A 11 -8.85 2.93 1.55
C ILE A 11 -9.46 3.32 0.20
N GLU A 12 -8.61 3.46 -0.82
CA GLU A 12 -9.02 3.76 -2.19
C GLU A 12 -8.68 2.64 -3.17
N VAL A 13 -9.39 2.59 -4.30
CA VAL A 13 -9.06 1.71 -5.42
C VAL A 13 -7.98 2.39 -6.27
N MET A 14 -6.80 1.77 -6.33
CA MET A 14 -5.67 2.27 -7.11
C MET A 14 -5.75 1.80 -8.56
N ALA A 15 -6.16 0.55 -8.80
CA ALA A 15 -6.26 -0.03 -10.13
C ALA A 15 -7.24 -1.20 -10.16
N LYS A 16 -7.80 -1.47 -11.35
CA LYS A 16 -8.57 -2.69 -11.63
C LYS A 16 -7.89 -3.45 -12.76
N SER A 17 -8.03 -4.77 -12.74
CA SER A 17 -7.55 -5.62 -13.82
C SER A 17 -8.15 -5.19 -15.17
N PRO A 18 -7.37 -5.18 -16.26
CA PRO A 18 -7.90 -4.97 -17.61
C PRO A 18 -8.81 -6.14 -18.07
N VAL A 19 -8.63 -7.32 -17.49
CA VAL A 19 -9.57 -8.44 -17.62
C VAL A 19 -10.57 -8.33 -16.48
N LYS A 20 -11.86 -8.25 -16.84
CA LYS A 20 -12.97 -8.04 -15.90
C LYS A 20 -12.93 -9.04 -14.74
N ASP A 21 -13.11 -8.52 -13.52
CA ASP A 21 -13.29 -9.26 -12.26
C ASP A 21 -12.11 -10.16 -11.82
N VAL A 22 -10.91 -9.97 -12.36
CA VAL A 22 -9.74 -10.79 -11.98
C VAL A 22 -9.03 -10.29 -10.71
N TRP A 23 -8.88 -8.97 -10.55
CA TRP A 23 -8.35 -8.37 -9.33
C TRP A 23 -8.65 -6.87 -9.25
N THR A 24 -8.69 -6.36 -8.03
CA THR A 24 -8.73 -4.94 -7.68
C THR A 24 -7.57 -4.65 -6.74
N VAL A 25 -6.77 -3.62 -7.05
CA VAL A 25 -5.70 -3.12 -6.19
C VAL A 25 -6.27 -2.01 -5.32
N TYR A 26 -6.09 -2.13 -4.01
CA TYR A 26 -6.45 -1.14 -3.00
C TYR A 26 -5.20 -0.50 -2.41
N GLN A 27 -5.31 0.75 -1.99
CA GLN A 27 -4.27 1.46 -1.24
C GLN A 27 -4.86 2.19 -0.03
N CYS A 28 -4.23 2.01 1.12
CA CYS A 28 -4.49 2.83 2.30
C CYS A 28 -3.90 4.23 2.12
N GLN A 29 -4.70 5.26 2.30
CA GLN A 29 -4.27 6.65 2.11
C GLN A 29 -3.44 7.20 3.27
N HIS A 30 -3.43 6.50 4.41
CA HIS A 30 -2.60 6.87 5.55
C HIS A 30 -1.19 6.29 5.48
N CYS A 31 -1.08 4.95 5.43
CA CYS A 31 0.24 4.31 5.43
C CYS A 31 0.76 3.97 4.02
N LEU A 32 -0.03 4.11 2.96
CA LEU A 32 0.32 3.72 1.57
C LEU A 32 0.49 2.22 1.36
N TYR A 33 -0.03 1.37 2.25
CA TYR A 33 -0.01 -0.08 2.03
C TYR A 33 -0.91 -0.42 0.84
N THR A 34 -0.40 -1.20 -0.11
CA THR A 34 -1.11 -1.58 -1.33
C THR A 34 -1.26 -3.10 -1.38
N TRP A 35 -2.45 -3.59 -1.72
CA TRP A 35 -2.74 -5.03 -1.85
C TRP A 35 -3.83 -5.29 -2.89
N ARG A 36 -3.94 -6.54 -3.36
CA ARG A 36 -5.06 -6.99 -4.21
C ARG A 36 -6.12 -7.70 -3.37
N ASP A 37 -7.37 -7.64 -3.79
CA ASP A 37 -8.46 -8.48 -3.26
C ASP A 37 -8.14 -9.98 -3.29
N THR A 38 -7.35 -10.42 -4.27
CA THR A 38 -6.94 -11.82 -4.46
C THR A 38 -5.74 -12.26 -3.61
N GLU A 39 -5.14 -11.37 -2.81
CA GLU A 39 -4.07 -11.75 -1.89
C GLU A 39 -4.61 -12.63 -0.73
N PRO A 40 -3.78 -13.51 -0.14
CA PRO A 40 -4.21 -14.33 0.99
C PRO A 40 -4.58 -13.46 2.21
N LEU A 41 -5.38 -14.02 3.12
CA LEU A 41 -5.87 -13.32 4.32
C LEU A 41 -4.78 -12.63 5.14
N ARG A 42 -3.57 -13.21 5.19
CA ARG A 42 -2.40 -12.61 5.85
C ARG A 42 -1.95 -11.26 5.26
N ARG A 43 -2.53 -10.83 4.14
CA ARG A 43 -2.28 -9.56 3.44
C ARG A 43 -3.53 -8.68 3.32
N THR A 44 -4.72 -9.23 3.46
CA THR A 44 -6.00 -8.50 3.23
C THR A 44 -6.82 -8.29 4.51
N SER A 45 -6.61 -9.11 5.54
CA SER A 45 -7.35 -9.04 6.81
C SER A 45 -6.46 -8.55 7.95
N ARG A 46 -6.98 -7.61 8.75
CA ARG A 46 -6.29 -7.09 9.94
C ARG A 46 -5.98 -8.19 10.96
N GLU A 47 -6.94 -9.07 11.21
CA GLU A 47 -6.81 -10.16 12.18
C GLU A 47 -5.64 -11.09 11.81
N HIS A 48 -5.50 -11.42 10.53
CA HIS A 48 -4.48 -12.33 10.03
C HIS A 48 -3.17 -11.65 9.62
N TYR A 49 -3.12 -10.31 9.60
CA TYR A 49 -1.94 -9.57 9.21
C TYR A 49 -0.83 -9.77 10.25
N PRO A 50 0.38 -10.20 9.87
CA PRO A 50 1.42 -10.52 10.85
C PRO A 50 1.79 -9.30 11.69
N GLU A 51 1.82 -9.49 13.01
CA GLU A 51 1.99 -8.39 13.96
C GLU A 51 3.30 -7.64 13.77
N ALA A 52 4.39 -8.36 13.45
CA ALA A 52 5.71 -7.80 13.20
C ALA A 52 5.78 -6.82 12.01
N PHE A 53 4.76 -6.77 11.14
CA PHE A 53 4.68 -5.84 10.02
C PHE A 53 3.60 -4.78 10.19
N ARG A 54 2.84 -4.79 11.30
CA ARG A 54 1.86 -3.75 11.59
C ARG A 54 2.59 -2.43 11.85
N MET A 55 1.92 -1.33 11.53
CA MET A 55 2.45 0.01 11.79
C MET A 55 1.55 0.73 12.78
N THR A 56 2.17 1.43 13.71
CA THR A 56 1.55 2.41 14.60
C THR A 56 1.64 3.81 13.98
N GLN A 57 0.93 4.78 14.55
CA GLN A 57 1.08 6.19 14.16
C GLN A 57 2.53 6.66 14.34
N LYS A 58 3.17 6.26 15.44
CA LYS A 58 4.56 6.61 15.73
C LYS A 58 5.53 6.10 14.65
N ASP A 59 5.33 4.88 14.16
CA ASP A 59 6.17 4.32 13.08
C ASP A 59 6.04 5.11 11.77
N ILE A 60 4.88 5.72 11.52
CA ILE A 60 4.61 6.58 10.37
C ILE A 60 5.27 7.95 10.56
N ASP A 61 5.09 8.56 11.74
CA ASP A 61 5.65 9.88 12.06
C ASP A 61 7.19 9.86 12.09
N ASP A 62 7.77 8.75 12.57
CA ASP A 62 9.22 8.54 12.65
C ASP A 62 9.81 7.97 11.35
N ALA A 63 9.00 7.79 10.29
CA ALA A 63 9.47 7.22 9.03
C ALA A 63 10.59 8.09 8.44
N PRO A 64 11.72 7.49 8.01
CA PRO A 64 12.83 8.27 7.50
C PRO A 64 12.44 8.96 6.20
N MET A 65 12.84 10.22 6.08
CA MET A 65 12.74 10.94 4.81
C MET A 65 13.61 10.27 3.76
N VAL A 66 12.99 9.78 2.69
CA VAL A 66 13.68 9.27 1.50
C VAL A 66 14.02 10.44 0.56
N PRO A 67 15.18 10.41 -0.12
CA PRO A 67 15.49 11.38 -1.15
C PRO A 67 14.40 11.44 -2.23
N SER A 68 14.15 12.63 -2.76
CA SER A 68 13.22 12.78 -3.88
C SER A 68 13.73 12.06 -5.12
N ILE A 69 12.79 11.58 -5.95
CA ILE A 69 13.12 10.97 -7.24
C ILE A 69 13.75 12.05 -8.12
N PRO A 70 14.97 11.84 -8.67
CA PRO A 70 15.58 12.78 -9.59
C PRO A 70 14.72 12.98 -10.85
N PRO A 71 14.82 14.14 -11.54
CA PRO A 71 14.13 14.34 -12.81
C PRO A 71 14.46 13.25 -13.83
N LEU A 72 13.48 12.90 -14.68
CA LEU A 72 13.68 11.94 -15.75
C LEU A 72 14.81 12.40 -16.69
N LEU A 73 15.80 11.54 -16.90
CA LEU A 73 16.87 11.81 -17.87
C LEU A 73 16.30 11.83 -19.29
N VAL A 74 16.69 12.85 -20.06
CA VAL A 74 16.40 12.92 -21.50
C VAL A 74 17.08 11.74 -22.22
N GLU A 75 16.46 11.26 -23.31
CA GLU A 75 16.78 9.99 -23.98
C GLU A 75 18.26 9.83 -24.41
N GLY A 76 18.98 10.92 -24.64
CA GLY A 76 20.42 10.92 -24.99
C GLY A 76 21.40 11.12 -23.83
N LYS A 77 20.93 11.12 -22.57
CA LYS A 77 21.76 11.27 -21.36
C LYS A 77 21.57 10.13 -20.35
N ARG A 78 20.95 9.02 -20.78
CA ARG A 78 20.81 7.79 -19.99
C ARG A 78 22.11 7.01 -19.96
#